data_AF-A0A7J3T8L8-F1
#
_entry.id   AF-A0A7J3T8L8-F1
#
_cell.length_a   1.000
_cell.length_b   1.000
_cell.length_c   1.000
_cell.angle_alpha   90.00
_cell.angle_beta   90.00
_cell.angle_gamma   90.00
#
_symmetry.space_group_name_H-M   'P 1'
#
loop_
_entity.id
_entity.type
_entity.pdbx_description
1 polymer ?
#
loop_
_entity_poly.entity_id
_entity_poly.type
_entity_poly.pdbx_seq_one_letter_code
_entity_poly.pdbx_strand_id
1 'polypeptide(L)'
;MLITPCELKKELWFENLKFIKEIICTSTECEGEVDCIKMNSQGFFLPFDRFNIWILDLSHFPYSPGYAFYTGYQTLKDFGIIAIIGEIESSLDSIALSYGFQILYNGEWHYYLKAGKGTVIE
;
A
#
# COMPACT_ATOMS: atom_id res chain seq x y z
N MET A 1 2.51 9.28 6.57
CA MET A 1 1.53 9.36 5.47
C MET A 1 1.03 7.96 5.17
N LEU A 2 -0.28 7.81 5.01
CA LEU A 2 -0.94 6.56 4.60
C LEU A 2 -1.49 6.73 3.19
N ILE A 3 -1.31 5.72 2.34
CA ILE A 3 -1.96 5.63 1.04
C ILE A 3 -3.04 4.53 1.07
N THR A 4 -4.19 4.76 0.43
CA THR A 4 -5.29 3.79 0.34
C THR A 4 -6.11 3.98 -0.94
N PRO A 5 -6.79 2.96 -1.50
CA PRO A 5 -7.87 3.17 -2.46
C PRO A 5 -8.91 4.19 -1.95
N CYS A 6 -9.40 5.05 -2.83
CA CYS A 6 -10.35 6.11 -2.46
C CYS A 6 -11.71 5.58 -2.02
N GLU A 7 -12.10 4.42 -2.55
CA GLU A 7 -13.35 3.72 -2.26
C GLU A 7 -13.41 3.32 -0.78
N LEU A 8 -12.26 2.95 -0.19
CA LEU A 8 -12.17 2.55 1.20
C LEU A 8 -12.23 3.72 2.20
N LYS A 9 -12.14 4.97 1.73
CA LYS A 9 -12.24 6.16 2.59
C LYS A 9 -13.62 6.28 3.27
N LYS A 10 -14.63 5.61 2.71
CA LYS A 10 -16.00 5.60 3.22
C LYS A 10 -16.24 4.51 4.28
N GLU A 11 -15.26 3.66 4.54
CA GLU A 11 -15.41 2.55 5.48
C GLU A 11 -15.18 2.94 6.93
N LEU A 12 -15.78 2.16 7.83
CA LEU A 12 -15.72 2.36 9.28
C LEU A 12 -14.29 2.34 9.85
N TRP A 13 -13.35 1.64 9.22
CA TRP A 13 -11.97 1.60 9.71
C TRP A 13 -11.25 2.95 9.57
N PHE A 14 -11.67 3.79 8.62
CA PHE A 14 -11.03 5.08 8.36
C PHE A 14 -11.12 6.02 9.59
N GLU A 15 -12.24 5.94 10.33
CA GLU A 15 -12.47 6.68 11.56
C GLU A 15 -11.45 6.30 12.67
N ASN A 16 -10.94 5.08 12.65
CA ASN A 16 -9.95 4.60 13.63
C ASN A 16 -8.53 5.12 13.33
N LEU A 17 -8.31 5.74 12.18
CA LEU A 17 -7.00 6.20 11.72
C LEU A 17 -6.78 7.71 11.84
N LYS A 18 -7.63 8.41 12.62
CA LYS A 18 -7.51 9.86 12.87
C LYS A 18 -6.15 10.30 13.44
N PHE A 19 -5.34 9.37 13.98
CA PHE A 19 -3.99 9.64 14.44
C PHE A 19 -2.97 9.82 13.29
N ILE A 20 -3.31 9.43 12.06
CA ILE A 20 -2.46 9.59 10.90
C ILE A 20 -2.61 11.02 10.36
N LYS A 21 -1.50 11.77 10.37
CA LYS A 21 -1.46 13.19 9.98
C LYS A 21 -1.83 13.50 8.54
N GLU A 22 -1.66 12.51 7.65
CA GLU A 22 -1.83 12.70 6.20
C GLU A 22 -2.26 11.36 5.59
N ILE A 23 -3.48 11.36 5.05
CA ILE A 23 -4.05 10.22 4.35
C ILE A 23 -4.32 10.66 2.91
N ILE A 24 -3.64 10.01 1.98
CA ILE A 24 -3.79 10.24 0.55
C ILE A 24 -4.49 9.03 -0.04
N CYS A 25 -5.47 9.25 -0.91
CA CYS A 25 -6.09 8.14 -1.62
C CYS A 25 -5.60 8.02 -3.06
N THR A 26 -5.76 6.85 -3.66
CA THR A 26 -5.37 6.58 -5.06
C THR A 26 -6.55 6.01 -5.83
N SER A 27 -6.87 6.60 -6.99
CA SER A 27 -7.91 6.09 -7.90
C SER A 27 -7.62 6.49 -9.35
N THR A 28 -8.12 5.72 -10.32
CA THR A 28 -8.08 6.08 -11.75
C THR A 28 -9.02 7.23 -12.10
N GLU A 29 -10.03 7.47 -11.25
CA GLU A 29 -11.11 8.43 -11.50
C GLU A 29 -10.92 9.77 -10.77
N CYS A 30 -9.78 9.99 -10.11
CA CYS A 30 -9.58 11.21 -9.34
C CYS A 30 -9.54 12.47 -10.21
N GLU A 31 -10.55 13.32 -9.99
CA GLU A 31 -10.64 14.69 -10.52
C GLU A 31 -11.12 15.63 -9.42
N GLY A 32 -10.31 16.64 -9.08
CA GLY A 32 -10.72 17.72 -8.16
C GLY A 32 -10.61 17.45 -6.65
N GLU A 33 -10.17 16.27 -6.22
CA GLU A 33 -9.92 15.99 -4.80
C GLU A 33 -8.53 16.48 -4.35
N VAL A 34 -8.49 17.23 -3.23
CA VAL A 34 -7.26 17.84 -2.69
C VAL A 34 -6.28 16.80 -2.14
N ASP A 35 -6.78 15.63 -1.72
CA ASP A 35 -5.99 14.57 -1.06
C ASP A 35 -6.01 13.24 -1.86
N CYS A 36 -6.11 13.29 -3.19
CA CYS A 36 -6.04 12.12 -4.06
C CYS A 36 -4.89 12.18 -5.07
N ILE A 37 -4.26 11.03 -5.33
CA ILE A 37 -3.34 10.81 -6.44
C ILE A 37 -4.08 10.06 -7.56
N LYS A 38 -4.11 10.67 -8.76
CA LYS A 38 -4.63 10.00 -9.95
C LYS A 38 -3.69 8.88 -10.40
N MET A 39 -4.20 7.66 -10.42
CA MET A 39 -3.45 6.49 -10.88
C MET A 39 -3.61 6.35 -12.40
N ASN A 40 -2.51 6.44 -13.14
CA ASN A 40 -2.52 6.17 -14.58
C ASN A 40 -2.76 4.68 -14.80
N SER A 41 -3.51 4.30 -15.85
CA SER A 41 -3.77 2.91 -16.27
C SER A 41 -2.53 2.13 -16.73
N GLN A 42 -1.41 2.82 -16.97
CA GLN A 42 -0.10 2.22 -17.26
C GLN A 42 0.76 2.02 -15.98
N GLY A 43 0.23 2.29 -14.79
CA GLY A 43 0.85 1.96 -13.50
C GLY A 43 1.88 2.97 -12.97
N PHE A 44 2.52 3.79 -13.80
CA PHE A 44 3.78 4.46 -13.45
C PHE A 44 3.73 5.74 -12.59
N PHE A 45 2.64 6.08 -11.90
CA PHE A 45 2.47 7.43 -11.31
C PHE A 45 2.28 7.49 -9.80
N LEU A 46 2.59 6.43 -9.06
CA LEU A 46 2.68 6.57 -7.60
C LEU A 46 3.96 7.33 -7.23
N PRO A 47 3.92 8.29 -6.28
CA PRO A 47 5.10 9.01 -5.86
C PRO A 47 6.04 8.05 -5.10
N PHE A 48 7.08 7.56 -5.78
CA PHE A 48 7.88 6.41 -5.37
C PHE A 48 8.81 6.57 -4.15
N ASP A 49 8.58 7.48 -3.19
CA ASP A 49 9.48 7.62 -2.01
C ASP A 49 8.84 8.27 -0.77
N ARG A 50 7.56 8.01 -0.45
CA ARG A 50 6.81 8.98 0.38
C ARG A 50 6.00 8.47 1.57
N PHE A 51 5.67 7.19 1.65
CA PHE A 51 4.68 6.75 2.64
C PHE A 51 5.17 5.62 3.56
N ASN A 52 4.52 5.57 4.73
CA ASN A 52 4.82 4.62 5.79
C ASN A 52 3.92 3.39 5.70
N ILE A 53 2.67 3.59 5.27
CA ILE A 53 1.63 2.57 5.24
C ILE A 53 0.90 2.68 3.91
N TRP A 54 0.63 1.55 3.28
CA TRP A 54 -0.24 1.43 2.11
C TRP A 54 -1.29 0.38 2.38
N ILE A 55 -2.55 0.77 2.40
CA ILE A 55 -3.67 -0.15 2.47
C ILE A 55 -4.09 -0.47 1.03
N LEU A 56 -4.28 -1.75 0.76
CA LEU A 56 -4.73 -2.25 -0.53
C LEU A 56 -5.92 -3.18 -0.32
N ASP A 57 -6.94 -2.98 -1.13
CA ASP A 57 -7.96 -3.98 -1.36
C ASP A 57 -7.78 -4.48 -2.79
N LEU A 58 -7.50 -5.78 -2.93
CA LEU A 58 -7.22 -6.39 -4.23
C LEU A 58 -8.43 -6.36 -5.16
N SER A 59 -9.66 -6.27 -4.63
CA SER A 59 -10.87 -6.11 -5.45
C SER A 59 -10.95 -4.74 -6.12
N HIS A 60 -10.30 -3.73 -5.53
CA HIS A 60 -10.24 -2.36 -6.03
C HIS A 60 -8.89 -2.02 -6.68
N PHE A 61 -7.91 -2.91 -6.59
CA PHE A 61 -6.59 -2.70 -7.18
C PHE A 61 -6.60 -3.13 -8.66
N PRO A 62 -6.44 -2.21 -9.62
CA PRO A 62 -6.63 -2.52 -11.04
C PRO A 62 -5.48 -3.33 -11.66
N TYR A 63 -4.47 -3.70 -10.88
CA TYR A 63 -3.27 -4.39 -11.35
C TYR A 63 -3.10 -5.75 -10.68
N SER A 64 -2.16 -6.53 -11.22
CA SER A 64 -1.76 -7.77 -10.57
C SER A 64 -1.19 -7.48 -9.18
N PRO A 65 -1.39 -8.39 -8.22
CA PRO A 65 -0.83 -8.20 -6.89
C PRO A 65 0.70 -8.13 -6.86
N GLY A 66 1.40 -8.76 -7.82
CA GLY A 66 2.85 -8.61 -7.95
C GLY A 66 3.27 -7.18 -8.25
N TYR A 67 2.43 -6.41 -8.94
CA TYR A 67 2.65 -4.99 -9.16
C TYR A 67 2.55 -4.19 -7.85
N ALA A 68 1.66 -4.57 -6.94
CA ALA A 68 1.57 -3.95 -5.62
C ALA A 68 2.86 -4.12 -4.82
N PHE A 69 3.41 -5.34 -4.78
CA PHE A 69 4.66 -5.60 -4.06
C PHE A 69 5.87 -4.93 -4.71
N TYR A 70 5.97 -4.97 -6.05
CA TYR A 70 6.99 -4.19 -6.77
C TYR A 70 6.92 -2.70 -6.41
N THR A 71 5.71 -2.14 -6.48
CA THR A 71 5.49 -0.71 -6.23
C THR A 71 5.75 -0.36 -4.78
N GLY A 72 5.29 -1.17 -3.83
CA GLY A 72 5.55 -1.00 -2.41
C GLY A 72 7.04 -1.10 -2.08
N TYR A 73 7.77 -2.02 -2.74
CA TYR A 73 9.21 -2.14 -2.59
C TYR A 73 9.93 -0.85 -3.01
N GLN A 74 9.50 -0.25 -4.12
CA GLN A 74 10.06 1.02 -4.59
C GLN A 74 9.64 2.20 -3.70
N THR A 75 8.36 2.28 -3.30
CA THR A 75 7.73 3.48 -2.70
C THR A 75 7.82 3.63 -1.20
N LEU A 76 7.84 2.51 -0.47
CA LEU A 76 7.85 2.54 0.99
C LEU A 76 9.19 3.07 1.48
N LYS A 77 9.12 3.92 2.52
CA LYS A 77 10.30 4.41 3.26
C LYS A 77 11.16 3.25 3.78
N ASP A 78 12.30 3.58 4.37
CA ASP A 78 13.19 2.62 5.05
C ASP A 78 12.49 1.72 6.08
N PHE A 79 11.31 2.11 6.54
CA PHE A 79 10.38 1.17 7.13
C PHE A 79 8.97 1.46 6.63
N GLY A 80 8.31 0.44 6.09
CA GLY A 80 6.95 0.59 5.60
C GLY A 80 6.15 -0.70 5.56
N ILE A 81 4.83 -0.55 5.55
CA ILE A 81 3.85 -1.63 5.65
C ILE A 81 2.90 -1.56 4.46
N ILE A 82 2.72 -2.67 3.75
CA ILE A 82 1.56 -2.91 2.89
C ILE A 82 0.56 -3.73 3.69
N ALA A 83 -0.64 -3.21 3.90
CA ALA A 83 -1.73 -3.92 4.53
C ALA A 83 -2.73 -4.30 3.43
N ILE A 84 -3.00 -5.59 3.27
CA ILE A 84 -4.03 -6.07 2.35
C ILE A 84 -5.29 -6.44 3.14
N ILE A 85 -6.44 -5.99 2.64
CA ILE A 85 -7.77 -6.32 3.12
C ILE A 85 -8.42 -7.32 2.14
N GLY A 86 -9.02 -8.39 2.67
CA GLY A 86 -9.78 -9.38 1.89
C GLY A 86 -9.10 -10.74 1.79
N GLU A 87 -9.66 -11.64 0.97
CA GLU A 87 -9.10 -12.98 0.75
C GLU A 87 -7.73 -12.92 0.07
N ILE A 88 -6.77 -13.63 0.66
CA ILE A 88 -5.37 -13.64 0.20
C ILE A 88 -5.09 -14.99 -0.44
N GLU A 89 -4.70 -14.98 -1.71
CA GLU A 89 -4.13 -16.15 -2.35
C GLU A 89 -2.73 -16.46 -1.80
N SER A 90 -2.42 -17.74 -1.56
CA SER A 90 -1.08 -18.20 -1.18
C SER A 90 0.04 -17.78 -2.16
N SER A 91 -0.31 -17.46 -3.40
CA SER A 91 0.59 -16.92 -4.42
C SER A 91 1.17 -15.55 -4.01
N LEU A 92 0.43 -14.76 -3.23
CA LEU A 92 0.81 -13.43 -2.77
C LEU A 92 2.00 -13.46 -1.82
N ASP A 93 1.99 -14.38 -0.87
CA ASP A 93 3.07 -14.55 0.10
C ASP A 93 4.39 -14.87 -0.60
N SER A 94 4.34 -15.78 -1.59
CA SER A 94 5.51 -16.12 -2.39
C SER A 94 6.05 -14.91 -3.17
N ILE A 95 5.17 -14.08 -3.73
CA ILE A 95 5.58 -12.89 -4.46
C ILE A 95 6.17 -11.85 -3.51
N ALA A 96 5.52 -11.58 -2.37
CA ALA A 96 6.00 -10.64 -1.37
C ALA A 96 7.40 -11.00 -0.85
N LEU A 97 7.62 -12.27 -0.53
CA LEU A 97 8.92 -12.79 -0.09
C LEU A 97 10.00 -12.59 -1.17
N SER A 98 9.65 -12.75 -2.45
CA SER A 98 10.60 -12.52 -3.56
C SER A 98 11.08 -11.07 -3.68
N TYR A 99 10.28 -10.12 -3.20
CA TYR A 99 10.65 -8.70 -3.10
C TYR A 99 11.27 -8.33 -1.73
N GLY A 100 11.51 -9.31 -0.86
CA GLY A 100 12.16 -9.12 0.44
C GLY A 100 11.24 -8.60 1.56
N PHE A 101 9.92 -8.72 1.40
CA PHE A 101 8.97 -8.39 2.47
C PHE A 101 8.92 -9.49 3.53
N GLN A 102 8.75 -9.09 4.78
CA GLN A 102 8.34 -9.97 5.88
C GLN A 102 6.82 -9.99 5.96
N ILE A 103 6.23 -11.11 6.39
CA ILE A 103 4.77 -11.28 6.44
C ILE A 103 4.34 -11.42 7.89
N LEU A 104 3.30 -10.67 8.27
CA LEU A 104 2.63 -10.76 9.57
C LEU A 104 1.12 -10.88 9.34
N TYR A 105 0.51 -11.90 9.96
CA TYR A 105 -0.93 -12.15 9.89
C TYR A 105 -1.61 -11.69 11.20
N ASN A 106 -2.73 -10.99 11.09
CA ASN A 106 -3.55 -10.58 12.25
C ASN A 106 -5.04 -10.58 11.91
N GLY A 107 -5.74 -11.67 12.23
CA GLY A 107 -7.14 -11.83 11.85
C GLY A 107 -7.29 -11.82 10.33
N GLU A 108 -8.13 -10.91 9.81
CA GLU A 108 -8.36 -10.71 8.37
C GLU A 108 -7.30 -9.83 7.70
N TRP A 109 -6.35 -9.28 8.47
CA TRP A 109 -5.32 -8.39 7.95
C TRP A 109 -4.03 -9.14 7.67
N HIS A 110 -3.49 -8.88 6.49
CA HIS A 110 -2.18 -9.37 6.07
C HIS A 110 -1.25 -8.20 5.88
N TYR A 111 -0.20 -8.15 6.69
CA TYR A 111 0.80 -7.09 6.66
C TYR A 111 2.08 -7.59 6.02
N TYR A 112 2.56 -6.86 5.03
CA TYR A 112 3.82 -7.10 4.35
C TYR A 112 4.76 -5.95 4.71
N LEU A 113 5.79 -6.25 5.47
CA LEU A 113 6.73 -5.27 6.03
C LEU A 113 7.99 -5.22 5.19
N LYS A 114 8.38 -4.03 4.76
CA LYS A 114 9.68 -3.76 4.15
C LYS A 114 10.61 -3.20 5.23
N ALA A 115 11.69 -3.92 5.49
CA ALA A 115 12.87 -3.33 6.12
C ALA A 115 13.70 -2.63 5.03
N GLY A 116 14.18 -1.43 5.32
CA GLY A 116 14.87 -0.57 4.36
C GLY A 116 16.12 -1.22 3.79
N LYS A 117 16.61 -0.66 2.68
CA LYS A 117 17.97 -0.96 2.21
C LYS A 117 18.88 -0.40 3.29
N GLY A 118 19.40 -1.27 4.16
CA GLY A 118 20.13 -0.86 5.36
C GLY A 118 21.03 0.33 5.07
N THR A 119 20.77 1.45 5.74
CA THR A 119 21.83 2.44 5.91
C THR A 119 22.92 1.71 6.65
N VAL A 120 24.07 1.55 5.99
CA VAL A 120 25.30 1.17 6.69
C VAL A 120 25.42 2.16 7.84
N ILE A 121 25.39 1.65 9.07
CA ILE A 121 25.71 2.46 10.24
C ILE A 121 27.22 2.69 10.12
N GLU A 122 27.60 3.84 9.56
CA GLU A 122 28.98 4.35 9.61
C GLU A 122 29.34 4.80 11.03
#